data_AF-A0A2N0D576-F1
#
_entry.id   AF-A0A2N0D576-F1
#
_cell.length_a   1.000
_cell.length_b   1.000
_cell.length_c   1.000
_cell.angle_alpha   90.00
_cell.angle_beta   90.00
_cell.angle_gamma   90.00
#
_symmetry.space_group_name_H-M   'P 1'
#
loop_
_entity.id
_entity.type
_entity.pdbx_description
1 polymer ?
#
loop_
_entity_poly.entity_id
_entity_poly.type
_entity_poly.pdbx_seq_one_letter_code
_entity_poly.pdbx_strand_id
1 'polypeptide(L)'
;MHAAGALDDCFKFSLKKSIASRFDRLAEKRKLSTEETASLLREEFIEREEWQVAEIEAAVREANAGEFASDDEANASSQNISANELSAPLDA
;
A
#
# COMPACT_ATOMS: atom_id res chain seq x y z
N MET A 1 -11.89 -13.35 -35.11
CA MET A 1 -12.33 -11.94 -35.09
C MET A 1 -12.73 -11.59 -33.66
N HIS A 2 -11.77 -11.10 -32.86
CA HIS A 2 -12.02 -10.23 -31.71
C HIS A 2 -10.65 -9.68 -31.27
N ALA A 3 -10.34 -8.46 -31.72
CA ALA A 3 -9.30 -7.67 -31.08
C ALA A 3 -9.90 -7.20 -29.75
N ALA A 4 -9.54 -7.88 -28.65
CA ALA A 4 -9.86 -7.39 -27.31
C ALA A 4 -9.20 -6.01 -27.17
N GLY A 5 -10.02 -5.01 -26.83
CA GLY A 5 -9.65 -3.61 -26.89
C GLY A 5 -8.40 -3.29 -26.09
N ALA A 6 -7.34 -2.91 -26.81
CA ALA A 6 -6.29 -2.09 -26.24
C ALA A 6 -6.88 -0.70 -26.00
N LEU A 7 -7.14 -0.37 -24.75
CA LEU A 7 -7.09 1.00 -24.28
C LEU A 7 -6.27 0.96 -22.99
N ASP A 8 -4.94 1.01 -23.13
CA ASP A 8 -4.13 1.58 -22.08
C ASP A 8 -4.52 3.06 -22.00
N ASP A 9 -5.49 3.38 -21.14
CA ASP A 9 -5.88 4.76 -20.89
C ASP A 9 -4.66 5.50 -20.31
N CYS A 10 -4.05 6.35 -21.14
CA CYS A 10 -2.84 7.07 -20.78
C CYS A 10 -3.15 8.14 -19.73
N PHE A 11 -2.94 7.79 -18.45
CA PHE A 11 -3.13 8.69 -17.32
C PHE A 11 -1.90 9.58 -17.11
N LYS A 12 -2.02 10.88 -17.37
CA LYS A 12 -0.95 11.87 -17.19
C LYS A 12 -1.25 12.79 -16.02
N PHE A 13 -0.28 12.93 -15.12
CA PHE A 13 -0.36 13.86 -13.98
C PHE A 13 0.97 14.57 -13.79
N SER A 14 0.92 15.75 -13.18
CA SER A 14 2.13 16.52 -12.87
C SER A 14 2.66 16.16 -11.50
N LEU A 15 3.97 15.96 -11.40
CA LEU A 15 4.66 15.70 -10.14
C LEU A 15 5.41 16.95 -9.67
N LYS A 16 5.45 17.15 -8.34
CA LYS A 16 6.40 18.09 -7.75
C LYS A 16 7.82 17.62 -8.11
N LYS A 17 8.72 18.56 -8.41
CA LYS A 17 10.12 18.26 -8.80
C LYS A 17 10.82 17.34 -7.80
N SER A 18 10.62 17.56 -6.50
CA SER A 18 11.20 16.71 -5.44
C SER A 18 10.71 15.27 -5.48
N ILE A 19 9.46 15.02 -5.88
CA ILE A 19 8.90 13.68 -6.04
C ILE A 19 9.45 13.03 -7.30
N ALA A 20 9.47 13.76 -8.44
CA ALA A 20 10.04 13.26 -9.69
C ALA A 20 11.50 12.81 -9.50
N SER A 21 12.35 13.63 -8.86
CA SER A 21 13.74 13.25 -8.61
C SER A 21 13.90 12.05 -7.67
N ARG A 22 12.99 11.85 -6.70
CA ARG A 22 13.00 10.65 -5.85
C ARG A 22 12.56 9.41 -6.61
N PHE A 23 11.58 9.57 -7.50
CA PHE A 23 11.05 8.52 -8.34
C PHE A 23 12.10 8.02 -9.34
N ASP A 24 12.79 8.93 -10.05
CA ASP A 24 13.85 8.56 -10.99
C ASP A 24 14.98 7.79 -10.30
N ARG A 25 15.41 8.26 -9.12
CA ARG A 25 16.42 7.58 -8.31
C ARG A 25 15.98 6.19 -7.86
N LEU A 26 14.68 6.00 -7.59
CA LEU A 26 14.14 4.69 -7.23
C LEU A 26 14.15 3.73 -8.42
N ALA A 27 13.72 4.19 -9.59
CA ALA A 27 13.74 3.42 -10.84
C ALA A 27 15.17 2.96 -11.18
N GLU A 28 16.15 3.87 -11.11
CA GLU A 28 17.56 3.56 -11.34
C GLU A 28 18.08 2.49 -10.38
N LYS A 29 17.82 2.63 -9.08
CA LYS A 29 18.25 1.65 -8.06
C LYS A 29 17.62 0.28 -8.26
N ARG A 30 16.36 0.23 -8.72
CA ARG A 30 15.64 -1.02 -9.01
C ARG A 30 15.95 -1.58 -10.41
N LYS A 31 16.72 -0.85 -11.24
CA LYS A 31 17.02 -1.20 -12.64
C LYS A 31 15.75 -1.39 -13.48
N LEU A 32 14.73 -0.61 -13.19
CA LEU A 32 13.47 -0.58 -13.92
C LEU A 32 13.36 0.72 -14.73
N SER A 33 12.59 0.70 -15.81
CA SER A 33 12.20 1.93 -16.48
C SER A 33 11.28 2.76 -15.58
N THR A 34 11.18 4.05 -15.90
CA THR A 34 10.24 4.99 -15.26
C THR A 34 8.79 4.49 -15.39
N GLU A 35 8.43 3.92 -16.53
CA GLU A 35 7.08 3.41 -16.78
C GLU A 35 6.78 2.13 -15.98
N GLU A 36 7.69 1.16 -15.98
CA GLU A 36 7.56 -0.06 -15.16
C GLU A 36 7.47 0.28 -13.66
N THR A 37 8.28 1.22 -13.20
CA THR A 37 8.23 1.71 -11.81
C THR A 37 6.88 2.38 -11.51
N ALA A 38 6.31 3.10 -12.47
CA ALA A 38 5.05 3.80 -12.28
C ALA A 38 3.88 2.82 -12.22
N SER A 39 3.89 1.78 -13.06
CA SER A 39 2.88 0.72 -13.03
C SER A 39 2.93 -0.05 -11.71
N LEU A 40 4.12 -0.53 -11.32
CA LEU A 40 4.29 -1.26 -10.07
C LEU A 40 3.80 -0.45 -8.86
N LEU A 41 4.26 0.81 -8.72
CA LEU A 41 3.86 1.62 -7.57
C LEU A 41 2.36 1.94 -7.55
N ARG A 42 1.72 2.07 -8.72
CA ARG A 42 0.27 2.30 -8.78
C ARG A 42 -0.49 1.05 -8.36
N GLU A 43 -0.10 -0.12 -8.87
CA GLU A 43 -0.73 -1.40 -8.52
C GLU A 43 -0.57 -1.66 -7.01
N GLU A 44 0.65 -1.60 -6.48
CA GLU A 44 0.93 -1.78 -5.05
C GLU A 44 0.21 -0.74 -4.17
N PHE A 45 0.05 0.49 -4.66
CA PHE A 45 -0.69 1.53 -3.94
C PHE A 45 -2.18 1.21 -3.92
N ILE A 46 -2.80 0.98 -5.08
CA ILE A 46 -4.24 0.73 -5.19
C ILE A 46 -4.64 -0.51 -4.38
N GLU A 47 -3.93 -1.63 -4.55
CA GLU A 47 -4.23 -2.87 -3.81
C GLU A 47 -4.18 -2.66 -2.29
N ARG A 48 -3.17 -1.94 -1.79
CA ARG A 48 -3.04 -1.65 -0.37
C ARG A 48 -4.15 -0.72 0.13
N GLU A 49 -4.45 0.35 -0.59
CA GLU A 49 -5.49 1.29 -0.16
C GLU A 49 -6.88 0.65 -0.22
N GLU A 50 -7.18 -0.18 -1.22
CA GLU A 50 -8.43 -0.93 -1.31
C GLU A 50 -8.58 -1.90 -0.13
N TRP A 51 -7.52 -2.63 0.20
CA TRP A 51 -7.52 -3.49 1.39
C TRP A 51 -7.71 -2.69 2.68
N GLN A 52 -6.99 -1.58 2.87
CA GLN A 52 -7.11 -0.74 4.07
C GLN A 52 -8.52 -0.17 4.24
N VAL A 53 -9.11 0.34 3.16
CA VAL A 53 -10.48 0.88 3.20
C VAL A 53 -11.48 -0.22 3.55
N ALA A 54 -11.38 -1.39 2.91
CA ALA A 54 -12.27 -2.51 3.21
C ALA A 54 -12.18 -2.98 4.67
N GLU A 55 -10.96 -3.03 5.22
CA GLU A 55 -10.72 -3.43 6.61
C GLU A 55 -11.31 -2.40 7.59
N ILE A 56 -11.12 -1.11 7.32
CA ILE A 56 -11.70 -0.03 8.14
C ILE A 56 -13.23 -0.11 8.09
N GLU A 57 -13.83 -0.30 6.91
CA GLU A 57 -15.28 -0.44 6.77
C GLU A 57 -15.83 -1.69 7.48
N ALA A 58 -15.09 -2.79 7.50
CA ALA A 58 -15.43 -3.97 8.28
C ALA A 58 -15.40 -3.67 9.79
N ALA A 59 -14.29 -3.12 10.29
CA ALA A 59 -14.13 -2.77 11.70
C ALA A 59 -15.21 -1.78 12.20
N VAL A 60 -15.59 -0.81 11.35
CA VAL A 60 -16.69 0.13 11.68
C VAL A 60 -18.03 -0.58 11.78
N ARG A 61 -18.33 -1.57 10.91
CA ARG A 61 -19.57 -2.35 10.99
C ARG A 61 -19.62 -3.21 12.25
N GLU A 62 -18.53 -3.89 12.58
CA GLU A 62 -18.42 -4.71 13.79
C GLU A 62 -18.61 -3.85 15.05
N ALA A 63 -17.94 -2.70 15.12
CA ALA A 63 -18.09 -1.76 16.23
C ALA A 63 -19.54 -1.24 16.37
N ASN A 64 -20.22 -0.93 15.25
CA ASN A 64 -21.62 -0.52 15.26
C ASN A 64 -22.57 -1.66 15.68
N ALA A 65 -22.21 -2.92 15.44
CA ALA A 65 -22.93 -4.10 15.92
C ALA A 65 -22.59 -4.44 17.39
N GLY A 66 -21.60 -3.79 17.99
CA GLY A 66 -21.10 -4.10 19.34
C GLY A 66 -20.21 -5.35 19.38
N GLU A 67 -19.76 -5.84 18.23
CA GLU A 67 -18.93 -7.04 18.06
C GLU A 67 -17.46 -6.67 18.20
N PHE A 68 -17.06 -6.19 19.37
CA PHE A 68 -15.65 -5.96 19.67
C PHE A 68 -14.95 -7.27 20.00
N ALA A 69 -13.64 -7.33 19.73
CA ALA A 69 -12.78 -8.40 20.21
C ALA A 69 -12.93 -8.53 21.74
N SER A 70 -12.91 -9.78 22.22
CA SER A 70 -12.91 -10.05 23.65
C SER A 70 -11.62 -9.54 24.32
N ASP A 71 -11.66 -9.34 25.64
CA ASP A 71 -10.49 -8.90 26.41
C ASP A 71 -9.27 -9.82 26.20
N ASP A 72 -9.49 -11.12 26.07
CA ASP A 72 -8.43 -12.11 25.82
C ASP A 72 -7.80 -11.96 24.42
N GLU A 73 -8.60 -11.69 23.39
CA GLU A 73 -8.14 -11.45 22.01
C GLU A 73 -7.39 -10.12 21.88
N ALA A 74 -7.88 -9.08 22.56
CA ALA A 74 -7.23 -7.77 22.61
C ALA A 74 -5.87 -7.85 23.32
N ASN A 75 -5.79 -8.62 24.42
CA ASN A 75 -4.54 -8.84 25.15
C ASN A 75 -3.52 -9.66 24.34
N ALA A 76 -3.96 -10.67 23.60
CA ALA A 76 -3.09 -11.45 22.72
C ALA A 76 -2.49 -10.60 21.58
N SER A 77 -3.31 -9.72 20.99
CA SER A 77 -2.89 -8.80 19.92
C SER A 77 -1.80 -7.82 20.39
N SER A 78 -1.91 -7.32 21.62
CA SER A 78 -0.97 -6.36 22.21
C SER A 78 0.44 -6.94 22.40
N GLN A 79 0.56 -8.24 22.63
CA GLN A 79 1.86 -8.91 22.78
C GLN A 79 2.61 -9.07 21.46
N ASN A 80 1.89 -9.17 20.33
CA ASN A 80 2.48 -9.33 19.00
C ASN A 80 3.08 -8.01 18.48
N ILE A 81 2.40 -6.88 18.69
CA ILE A 81 2.88 -5.56 18.27
C ILE A 81 4.22 -5.21 18.96
N SER A 82 4.39 -5.57 20.23
CA SER A 82 5.63 -5.34 20.98
C SER A 82 6.82 -6.18 20.48
N ALA A 83 6.58 -7.24 19.70
CA ALA A 83 7.64 -8.11 19.19
C ALA A 83 8.25 -7.63 17.85
N ASN A 84 7.57 -6.74 17.12
CA ASN A 84 8.02 -6.28 15.79
C ASN A 84 8.87 -4.99 15.82
N GLU A 85 9.00 -4.31 16.97
CA GLU A 85 9.73 -3.03 17.09
C GLU A 85 11.25 -3.16 17.35
N LEU A 86 11.86 -4.35 17.23
CA LEU A 86 13.28 -4.58 17.56
C LEU A 86 14.17 -5.13 16.42
N SER A 87 13.78 -5.03 15.14
CA SER A 87 14.55 -5.63 14.02
C SER A 87 15.01 -4.68 12.90
N ALA A 88 14.88 -3.35 13.04
CA ALA A 88 15.51 -2.41 12.10
C ALA A 88 16.74 -1.77 12.75
N PRO A 89 17.98 -2.21 12.44
CA PRO A 89 19.16 -1.42 12.79
C PRO A 89 19.09 -0.10 12.01
N LEU A 90 18.97 1.00 12.77
CA LEU A 90 19.23 2.35 12.30
C LEU A 90 20.76 2.51 12.19
N ASP A 91 21.35 2.01 11.11
CA ASP A 91 22.71 2.42 10.73
C ASP A 91 22.64 3.25 9.45
N ALA A 92 23.02 4.52 9.63
CA ALA A 92 23.20 5.57 8.63
C ALA A 92 24.54 5.42 7.89
#